data_AF-A0A7X7Q8F6-F1
#
_entry.id   AF-A0A7X7Q8F6-F1
#
_cell.length_a   1.000
_cell.length_b   1.000
_cell.length_c   1.000
_cell.angle_alpha   90.00
_cell.angle_beta   90.00
_cell.angle_gamma   90.00
#
_symmetry.space_group_name_H-M   'P 1'
#
loop_
_entity.id
_entity.type
_entity.pdbx_description
1 polymer ?
#
loop_
_entity_poly.entity_id
_entity_poly.type
_entity_poly.pdbx_seq_one_letter_code
_entity_poly.pdbx_strand_id
1 'polypeptide(L)'
;MSAEGLQAARAKMEAAGVAAPAIEVFTNFYEQLESGATGVIPEDSIDPLTDPQMLEDVEVDDDAARAALDQLVVIKLNGGLGTSMGLEQAKTLLEVRDGLNFLDLIARQVLDARERHGARLPLLFMTSFRTDQDTVDYMAKYPDLAVDGLPLTFLQNQEPKLRAD
;
A
#
# COMPACT_ATOMS: atom_id res chain seq x y z
N MET A 1 -3.50 29.94 5.02
CA MET A 1 -3.80 28.87 6.00
C MET A 1 -3.50 29.36 7.40
N SER A 2 -4.30 28.93 8.37
CA SER A 2 -4.26 29.44 9.74
C SER A 2 -4.35 28.28 10.73
N ALA A 3 -3.96 28.54 11.98
CA ALA A 3 -4.16 27.62 13.09
C ALA A 3 -5.61 27.10 13.20
N GLU A 4 -6.60 27.92 12.80
CA GLU A 4 -8.01 27.51 12.74
C GLU A 4 -8.26 26.43 11.67
N GLY A 5 -7.62 26.52 10.51
CA GLY A 5 -7.71 25.54 9.43
C GLY A 5 -7.12 24.18 9.83
N LEU A 6 -5.97 24.18 10.50
CA LEU A 6 -5.38 22.97 11.06
C LEU A 6 -6.31 22.31 12.10
N GLN A 7 -6.86 23.09 13.03
CA GLN A 7 -7.80 22.56 14.03
C GLN A 7 -9.06 21.97 13.39
N ALA A 8 -9.63 22.64 12.38
CA ALA A 8 -10.77 22.12 11.64
C ALA A 8 -10.45 20.81 10.89
N ALA A 9 -9.25 20.70 10.30
CA ALA A 9 -8.80 19.50 9.62
C ALA A 9 -8.61 18.33 10.61
N ARG A 10 -7.95 18.57 11.75
CA ARG A 10 -7.79 17.58 12.82
C ARG A 10 -9.14 17.07 13.33
N ALA A 11 -10.05 17.99 13.68
CA ALA A 11 -11.40 17.63 14.13
C ALA A 11 -12.17 16.79 13.10
N LYS A 12 -12.01 17.09 11.80
CA LYS A 12 -12.62 16.31 10.72
C LYS A 12 -12.02 14.91 10.60
N MET A 13 -10.71 14.76 10.78
CA MET A 13 -10.04 13.45 10.78
C MET A 13 -10.45 12.61 11.99
N GLU A 14 -10.51 13.21 13.18
CA GLU A 14 -10.99 12.55 14.41
C GLU A 14 -12.44 12.07 14.26
N ALA A 15 -13.32 12.94 13.75
CA ALA A 15 -14.72 12.58 13.48
C ALA A 15 -14.87 11.45 12.45
N ALA A 16 -13.89 11.31 11.55
CA ALA A 16 -13.84 10.24 10.56
C ALA A 16 -13.10 8.98 11.07
N GLY A 17 -12.73 8.93 12.35
CA GLY A 17 -12.06 7.78 12.98
C GLY A 17 -10.63 7.54 12.50
N VAL A 18 -9.96 8.57 11.96
CA VAL A 18 -8.56 8.45 11.52
C VAL A 18 -7.66 8.26 12.73
N ALA A 19 -6.68 7.37 12.61
CA ALA A 19 -5.77 7.04 13.70
C ALA A 19 -4.89 8.24 14.11
N ALA A 20 -4.64 8.40 15.41
CA ALA A 20 -3.85 9.51 15.95
C ALA A 20 -2.48 9.70 15.26
N PRO A 21 -1.68 8.64 14.97
CA PRO A 21 -0.42 8.82 14.25
C PRO A 21 -0.60 9.47 12.86
N ALA A 22 -1.68 9.17 12.15
CA ALA A 22 -1.94 9.76 10.84
C ALA A 22 -2.36 11.24 10.95
N ILE A 23 -3.07 11.61 12.02
CA ILE A 23 -3.42 13.01 12.33
C ILE A 23 -2.15 13.83 12.64
N GLU A 24 -1.20 13.24 13.38
CA GLU A 24 0.07 13.90 13.70
C GLU A 24 0.97 14.05 12.45
N VAL A 25 1.01 13.04 11.57
CA VAL A 25 1.70 13.16 10.27
C VAL A 25 1.07 14.26 9.41
N PHE A 26 -0.26 14.30 9.32
CA PHE A 26 -0.97 15.36 8.60
C PHE A 26 -0.67 16.74 9.20
N THR A 27 -0.63 16.86 10.52
CA THR A 27 -0.29 18.10 11.23
C THR A 27 1.11 18.60 10.83
N ASN A 28 2.10 17.72 10.82
CA ASN A 28 3.46 18.07 10.39
C ASN A 28 3.48 18.54 8.92
N PHE A 29 2.79 17.85 8.02
CA PHE A 29 2.70 18.29 6.62
C PHE A 29 1.98 19.63 6.45
N TYR A 30 0.97 19.91 7.29
CA TYR A 30 0.30 21.20 7.31
C TYR A 30 1.27 22.32 7.70
N GLU A 31 2.07 22.12 8.75
CA GLU A 31 3.08 23.09 9.20
C GLU A 31 4.16 23.32 8.14
N GLN A 32 4.63 22.26 7.48
CA GLN A 32 5.54 22.37 6.34
C GLN A 32 4.93 23.20 5.21
N LEU A 33 3.67 22.96 4.88
CA LEU A 33 2.95 23.70 3.85
C LEU A 33 2.81 25.18 4.22
N GLU A 34 2.51 25.51 5.49
CA GLU A 34 2.47 26.89 5.97
C GLU A 34 3.85 27.57 5.94
N SER A 35 4.93 26.81 6.13
CA SER A 35 6.31 27.31 5.99
C SER A 35 6.74 27.55 4.53
N GLY A 36 5.89 27.24 3.55
CA GLY A 36 6.15 27.40 2.12
C GLY A 36 6.83 26.20 1.47
N ALA A 37 6.91 25.05 2.16
CA ALA A 37 7.42 23.82 1.56
C ALA A 37 6.49 23.36 0.43
N THR A 38 7.06 23.04 -0.73
CA THR A 38 6.31 22.64 -1.93
C THR A 38 6.43 21.15 -2.23
N GLY A 39 7.35 20.45 -1.58
CA GLY A 39 7.72 19.08 -1.91
C GLY A 39 8.54 18.94 -3.19
N VAL A 40 8.90 20.05 -3.84
CA VAL A 40 9.80 20.02 -5.01
C VAL A 40 11.21 19.71 -4.56
N ILE A 41 11.87 18.80 -5.26
CA ILE A 41 13.29 18.49 -5.09
C ILE A 41 14.03 19.10 -6.29
N PRO A 42 14.77 20.21 -6.12
CA PRO A 42 15.56 20.82 -7.19
C PRO A 42 16.67 19.89 -7.69
N GLU A 43 16.95 19.93 -8.99
CA GLU A 43 18.00 19.09 -9.61
C GLU A 43 19.39 19.38 -9.01
N ASP A 44 19.68 20.63 -8.65
CA ASP A 44 20.94 21.05 -8.03
C ASP A 44 21.06 20.66 -6.54
N SER A 45 20.02 20.07 -5.95
CA SER A 45 20.02 19.57 -4.57
C SER A 45 20.33 18.08 -4.43
N ILE A 46 20.49 17.37 -5.56
CA ILE A 46 20.68 15.93 -5.62
C ILE A 46 21.83 15.57 -6.56
N ASP A 47 22.43 14.41 -6.31
CA ASP A 47 23.45 13.82 -7.17
C ASP A 47 22.96 12.46 -7.69
N PRO A 48 23.35 12.06 -8.91
CA PRO A 48 22.99 10.75 -9.44
C PRO A 48 23.66 9.62 -8.66
N LEU A 49 22.89 8.58 -8.31
CA LEU A 49 23.45 7.31 -7.82
C LEU A 49 23.93 6.47 -9.00
N THR A 50 25.24 6.43 -9.25
CA THR A 50 25.81 5.82 -10.47
C THR A 50 26.19 4.35 -10.34
N ASP A 51 26.36 3.83 -9.12
CA ASP A 51 26.87 2.47 -8.86
C ASP A 51 26.06 1.78 -7.74
N PRO A 52 24.79 1.43 -8.02
CA PRO A 52 23.97 0.70 -7.07
C PRO A 52 24.42 -0.77 -6.97
N GLN A 53 24.26 -1.38 -5.79
CA GLN A 53 24.41 -2.83 -5.67
C GLN A 53 23.35 -3.54 -6.51
N MET A 54 23.77 -4.54 -7.27
CA MET A 54 22.88 -5.28 -8.17
C MET A 54 22.41 -6.57 -7.49
N LEU A 55 21.15 -6.94 -7.74
CA LEU A 55 20.58 -8.18 -7.18
C LEU A 55 21.33 -9.43 -7.69
N GLU A 56 21.85 -9.39 -8.91
CA GLU A 56 22.60 -10.52 -9.50
C GLU A 56 23.92 -10.82 -8.79
N ASP A 57 24.45 -9.87 -8.02
CA ASP A 57 25.67 -10.04 -7.23
C ASP A 57 25.39 -10.58 -5.81
N VAL A 58 24.11 -10.78 -5.46
CA VAL A 58 23.70 -11.23 -4.12
C VAL A 58 23.50 -12.74 -4.12
N GLU A 59 24.39 -13.44 -3.43
CA GLU A 59 24.27 -14.87 -3.15
C GLU A 59 23.57 -15.11 -1.82
N VAL A 60 22.53 -15.95 -1.81
CA VAL A 60 21.80 -16.35 -0.61
C VAL A 60 21.69 -17.87 -0.62
N ASP A 61 22.18 -18.53 0.42
CA ASP A 61 22.01 -19.97 0.53
C ASP A 61 20.54 -20.36 0.81
N ASP A 62 20.17 -21.57 0.40
CA ASP A 62 18.78 -22.04 0.43
C ASP A 62 18.19 -22.05 1.85
N ASP A 63 19.00 -22.34 2.87
CA ASP A 63 18.56 -22.39 4.27
C ASP A 63 18.25 -20.98 4.80
N ALA A 64 19.12 -20.01 4.51
CA ALA A 64 18.91 -18.60 4.83
C ALA A 64 17.69 -18.03 4.08
N ALA A 65 17.54 -18.35 2.79
CA ALA A 65 16.39 -17.94 2.00
C ALA A 65 15.08 -18.49 2.58
N ARG A 66 15.05 -19.76 2.97
CA ARG A 66 13.88 -20.39 3.57
C ARG A 66 13.53 -19.78 4.93
N ALA A 67 14.53 -19.55 5.78
CA ALA A 67 14.34 -18.91 7.07
C ALA A 67 13.82 -17.46 6.95
N ALA A 68 14.24 -16.74 5.92
CA ALA A 68 13.75 -15.41 5.60
C ALA A 68 12.30 -15.44 5.09
N LEU A 69 11.95 -16.37 4.19
CA LEU A 69 10.60 -16.51 3.65
C LEU A 69 9.56 -16.82 4.73
N ASP A 70 9.92 -17.58 5.77
CA ASP A 70 8.97 -17.90 6.84
C ASP A 70 8.63 -16.69 7.74
N GLN A 71 9.52 -15.70 7.78
CA GLN A 71 9.34 -14.43 8.49
C GLN A 71 8.75 -13.32 7.60
N LEU A 72 8.70 -13.55 6.28
CA LEU A 72 8.29 -12.56 5.30
C LEU A 72 6.77 -12.39 5.27
N VAL A 73 6.33 -11.14 5.15
CA VAL A 73 4.94 -10.76 4.85
C VAL A 73 4.91 -9.99 3.55
N VAL A 74 3.99 -10.34 2.66
CA VAL A 74 3.77 -9.64 1.38
C VAL A 74 2.62 -8.66 1.55
N ILE A 75 2.88 -7.38 1.31
CA ILE A 75 1.84 -6.33 1.27
C ILE A 75 1.69 -5.83 -0.16
N LYS A 76 0.47 -5.84 -0.68
CA LYS A 76 0.14 -5.28 -1.99
C LYS A 76 -0.71 -4.03 -1.84
N LEU A 77 -0.24 -2.92 -2.42
CA LEU A 77 -0.99 -1.67 -2.44
C LEU A 77 -2.13 -1.79 -3.45
N ASN A 78 -3.36 -1.71 -2.95
CA ASN A 78 -4.60 -1.86 -3.72
C ASN A 78 -5.62 -0.75 -3.41
N GLY A 79 -5.16 0.43 -2.96
CA GLY A 79 -6.00 1.57 -2.61
C GLY A 79 -6.43 2.45 -3.79
N GLY A 80 -5.72 2.34 -4.92
CA GLY A 80 -5.92 3.21 -6.08
C GLY A 80 -7.10 2.79 -6.97
N LEU A 81 -7.89 3.77 -7.39
CA LEU A 81 -8.85 3.59 -8.48
C LEU A 81 -8.20 3.81 -9.84
N GLY A 82 -8.61 3.04 -10.84
CA GLY A 82 -8.22 3.25 -12.23
C GLY A 82 -8.92 4.43 -12.91
N THR A 83 -9.13 5.54 -12.20
CA THR A 83 -9.91 6.70 -12.69
C THR A 83 -9.33 7.33 -13.95
N SER A 84 -8.00 7.40 -14.09
CA SER A 84 -7.34 7.85 -15.33
C SER A 84 -7.60 6.92 -16.53
N MET A 85 -8.00 5.68 -16.27
CA MET A 85 -8.38 4.69 -17.27
C MET A 85 -9.91 4.55 -17.41
N GLY A 86 -10.70 5.41 -16.74
CA GLY A 86 -12.17 5.38 -16.81
C GLY A 86 -12.82 4.25 -16.00
N LEU A 87 -12.12 3.68 -15.01
CA LEU A 87 -12.66 2.61 -14.18
C LEU A 87 -13.31 3.15 -12.90
N GLU A 88 -14.43 2.55 -12.52
CA GLU A 88 -15.14 2.84 -11.26
C GLU A 88 -14.70 1.93 -10.10
N GLN A 89 -13.97 0.84 -10.40
CA GLN A 89 -13.52 -0.18 -9.45
C GLN A 89 -11.99 -0.24 -9.31
N ALA A 90 -11.51 -1.12 -8.41
CA ALA A 90 -10.08 -1.38 -8.22
C ALA A 90 -9.38 -1.77 -9.53
N LYS A 91 -8.26 -1.11 -9.85
CA LYS A 91 -7.49 -1.36 -11.09
C LYS A 91 -7.03 -2.82 -11.23
N THR A 92 -6.78 -3.48 -10.10
CA THR A 92 -6.32 -4.86 -10.05
C THR A 92 -7.36 -5.88 -10.51
N LEU A 93 -8.63 -5.48 -10.66
CA LEU A 93 -9.69 -6.32 -11.20
C LEU A 93 -9.68 -6.46 -12.73
N LEU A 94 -8.92 -5.62 -13.44
CA LEU A 94 -8.75 -5.73 -14.87
C LEU A 94 -8.11 -7.04 -15.27
N GLU A 95 -8.71 -7.73 -16.25
CA GLU A 95 -8.10 -8.88 -16.87
C GLU A 95 -6.74 -8.51 -17.48
N VAL A 96 -5.75 -9.35 -17.20
CA VAL A 96 -4.39 -9.25 -17.70
C VAL A 96 -4.16 -10.25 -18.80
N ARG A 97 -4.47 -11.53 -18.55
CA ARG A 97 -4.21 -12.62 -19.49
C ARG A 97 -5.00 -13.88 -19.11
N ASP A 98 -5.48 -14.60 -20.12
CA ASP A 98 -6.11 -15.92 -19.98
C ASP A 98 -7.25 -15.93 -18.94
N GLY A 99 -8.06 -14.86 -18.88
CA GLY A 99 -9.14 -14.72 -17.91
C GLY A 99 -8.69 -14.36 -16.50
N LEU A 100 -7.40 -14.13 -16.26
CA LEU A 100 -6.82 -13.79 -14.96
C LEU A 100 -6.57 -12.30 -14.85
N ASN A 101 -6.94 -11.73 -13.71
CA ASN A 101 -6.58 -10.36 -13.37
C ASN A 101 -5.33 -10.27 -12.47
N PHE A 102 -4.97 -9.07 -12.03
CA PHE A 102 -3.78 -8.90 -11.17
C PHE A 102 -3.93 -9.59 -9.81
N LEU A 103 -5.12 -9.58 -9.22
CA LEU A 103 -5.36 -10.25 -7.94
C LEU A 103 -5.15 -11.77 -8.06
N ASP A 104 -5.60 -12.37 -9.16
CA ASP A 104 -5.38 -13.79 -9.45
C ASP A 104 -3.90 -14.15 -9.56
N LEU A 105 -3.15 -13.34 -10.32
CA LEU A 105 -1.73 -13.58 -10.51
C LEU A 105 -0.96 -13.47 -9.19
N ILE A 106 -1.28 -12.47 -8.37
CA ILE A 106 -0.67 -12.29 -7.04
C ILE A 106 -1.02 -13.47 -6.13
N ALA A 107 -2.29 -13.87 -6.07
CA ALA A 107 -2.76 -14.99 -5.26
C ALA A 107 -2.01 -16.27 -5.60
N ARG A 108 -1.96 -16.60 -6.90
CA ARG A 108 -1.30 -17.81 -7.41
C ARG A 108 0.20 -17.79 -7.14
N GLN A 109 0.87 -16.64 -7.31
CA GLN A 109 2.30 -16.49 -7.01
C GLN A 109 2.60 -16.79 -5.54
N VAL A 110 1.78 -16.28 -4.61
CA VAL A 110 1.97 -16.52 -3.18
C VAL A 110 1.69 -17.98 -2.82
N LEU A 111 0.59 -18.55 -3.28
CA LEU A 111 0.24 -19.95 -2.99
C LEU A 111 1.30 -20.91 -3.53
N ASP A 112 1.80 -20.67 -4.74
CA ASP A 112 2.86 -21.46 -5.32
C ASP A 112 4.18 -21.32 -4.54
N ALA A 113 4.54 -20.10 -4.11
CA ALA A 113 5.71 -19.89 -3.24
C ALA A 113 5.56 -20.60 -1.88
N ARG A 114 4.36 -20.61 -1.28
CA ARG A 114 4.09 -21.39 -0.05
C ARG A 114 4.31 -22.88 -0.29
N GLU A 115 3.82 -23.42 -1.40
CA GLU A 115 3.97 -24.84 -1.75
C GLU A 115 5.44 -25.21 -1.98
N ARG A 116 6.16 -24.45 -2.83
CA ARG A 116 7.57 -24.73 -3.17
C ARG A 116 8.51 -24.67 -1.97
N HIS A 117 8.29 -23.71 -1.06
CA HIS A 117 9.23 -23.42 0.03
C HIS A 117 8.75 -23.89 1.41
N GLY A 118 7.50 -24.34 1.52
CA GLY A 118 6.88 -24.74 2.78
C GLY A 118 6.85 -23.61 3.80
N ALA A 119 6.67 -22.36 3.35
CA ALA A 119 6.69 -21.16 4.17
C ALA A 119 5.28 -20.63 4.43
N ARG A 120 5.06 -19.94 5.56
CA ARG A 120 3.76 -19.32 5.87
C ARG A 120 3.38 -18.20 4.89
N LEU A 121 4.32 -17.34 4.54
CA LEU A 121 4.21 -16.20 3.61
C LEU A 121 2.82 -15.52 3.58
N PRO A 122 2.43 -14.75 4.63
CA PRO A 122 1.16 -14.03 4.63
C PRO A 122 1.07 -13.00 3.51
N LEU A 123 -0.10 -12.89 2.89
CA LEU A 123 -0.43 -11.87 1.89
C LEU A 123 -1.51 -10.95 2.45
N LEU A 124 -1.24 -9.64 2.44
CA LEU A 124 -2.17 -8.60 2.84
C LEU A 124 -2.33 -7.57 1.74
N PHE A 125 -3.54 -7.04 1.59
CA PHE A 125 -3.83 -5.96 0.67
C PHE A 125 -4.08 -4.66 1.45
N MET A 126 -3.30 -3.62 1.16
CA MET A 126 -3.61 -2.28 1.63
C MET A 126 -4.65 -1.66 0.71
N THR A 127 -5.90 -1.61 1.15
CA THR A 127 -7.05 -1.13 0.37
C THR A 127 -7.41 0.30 0.75
N SER A 128 -8.33 0.91 0.01
CA SER A 128 -9.00 2.16 0.40
C SER A 128 -10.47 1.88 0.67
N PHE A 129 -11.17 2.86 1.23
CA PHE A 129 -12.64 2.82 1.37
C PHE A 129 -13.38 2.62 0.04
N ARG A 130 -12.71 2.78 -1.11
CA ARG A 130 -13.29 2.57 -2.45
C ARG A 130 -12.99 1.20 -3.05
N THR A 131 -12.00 0.48 -2.52
CA THR A 131 -11.49 -0.76 -3.14
C THR A 131 -11.57 -1.96 -2.21
N ASP A 132 -11.84 -1.76 -0.92
CA ASP A 132 -11.81 -2.82 0.08
C ASP A 132 -12.85 -3.91 -0.19
N GLN A 133 -14.13 -3.53 -0.33
CA GLN A 133 -15.22 -4.49 -0.56
C GLN A 133 -15.00 -5.31 -1.83
N ASP A 134 -14.69 -4.64 -2.95
CA ASP A 134 -14.35 -5.27 -4.23
C ASP A 134 -13.20 -6.29 -4.08
N THR A 135 -12.19 -5.96 -3.27
CA THR A 135 -11.04 -6.85 -3.02
C THR A 135 -11.44 -8.05 -2.19
N VAL A 136 -12.17 -7.84 -1.08
CA VAL A 136 -12.62 -8.90 -0.18
C VAL A 136 -13.50 -9.89 -0.93
N ASP A 137 -14.49 -9.38 -1.68
CA ASP A 137 -15.43 -10.21 -2.43
C ASP A 137 -14.72 -11.02 -3.52
N TYR A 138 -13.81 -10.38 -4.25
CA TYR A 138 -13.06 -11.06 -5.30
C TYR A 138 -12.12 -12.15 -4.75
N MET A 139 -11.47 -11.87 -3.62
CA MET A 139 -10.49 -12.76 -3.03
C MET A 139 -11.10 -13.93 -2.26
N ALA A 140 -12.42 -13.93 -2.00
CA ALA A 140 -13.12 -15.04 -1.36
C ALA A 140 -12.96 -16.38 -2.11
N LYS A 141 -12.63 -16.35 -3.41
CA LYS A 141 -12.32 -17.54 -4.21
C LYS A 141 -10.95 -18.18 -3.90
N TYR A 142 -10.13 -17.55 -3.08
CA TYR A 142 -8.81 -18.02 -2.64
C TYR A 142 -8.77 -18.23 -1.11
N PRO A 143 -9.54 -19.19 -0.56
CA PRO A 143 -9.61 -19.40 0.90
C PRO A 143 -8.25 -19.77 1.51
N ASP A 144 -7.37 -20.43 0.75
CA ASP A 144 -6.05 -20.89 1.20
C ASP A 144 -5.05 -19.74 1.45
N LEU A 145 -5.40 -18.49 1.12
CA LEU A 145 -4.58 -17.33 1.43
C LEU A 145 -4.67 -16.90 2.89
N ALA A 146 -5.79 -17.18 3.56
CA ALA A 146 -6.03 -16.78 4.94
C ALA A 146 -4.92 -17.31 5.86
N VAL A 147 -4.45 -16.45 6.76
CA VAL A 147 -3.48 -16.81 7.80
C VAL A 147 -4.06 -16.38 9.14
N ASP A 148 -4.15 -17.33 10.08
CA ASP A 148 -4.73 -17.07 11.39
C ASP A 148 -4.06 -15.88 12.09
N GLY A 149 -4.90 -14.98 12.60
CA GLY A 149 -4.47 -13.77 13.29
C GLY A 149 -4.04 -12.62 12.38
N LEU A 150 -4.10 -12.77 11.05
CA LEU A 150 -3.80 -11.70 10.09
C LEU A 150 -5.00 -11.42 9.17
N PRO A 151 -5.41 -10.16 9.01
CA PRO A 151 -6.50 -9.82 8.10
C PRO A 151 -6.01 -9.90 6.65
N LEU A 152 -6.89 -10.26 5.73
CA LEU A 152 -6.56 -10.25 4.29
C LEU A 152 -6.39 -8.83 3.75
N THR A 153 -7.18 -7.89 4.25
CA THR A 153 -7.13 -6.48 3.86
C THR A 153 -6.94 -5.60 5.08
N PHE A 154 -6.33 -4.43 4.88
CA PHE A 154 -6.34 -3.35 5.85
C PHE A 154 -6.47 -2.01 5.13
N LEU A 155 -7.21 -1.09 5.74
CA LEU A 155 -7.50 0.21 5.14
C LEU A 155 -6.32 1.17 5.32
N GLN A 156 -5.93 1.83 4.22
CA GLN A 156 -5.08 3.01 4.29
C GLN A 156 -5.82 4.18 4.95
N ASN A 157 -5.07 5.16 5.45
CA ASN A 157 -5.64 6.38 6.04
C ASN A 157 -6.35 7.26 5.00
N GLN A 158 -7.11 8.23 5.52
CA GLN A 158 -7.75 9.29 4.73
C GLN A 158 -7.48 10.64 5.39
N GLU A 159 -7.36 11.68 4.57
CA GLU A 159 -7.09 13.04 5.01
C GLU A 159 -7.97 14.05 4.25
N PRO A 160 -8.32 15.19 4.87
CA PRO A 160 -9.12 16.21 4.21
C PRO A 160 -8.28 16.95 3.17
N LYS A 161 -8.86 17.17 1.99
CA LYS A 161 -8.33 18.17 1.05
C LYS A 161 -8.46 19.56 1.67
N LEU A 162 -7.40 20.34 1.55
CA LEU A 162 -7.36 21.74 1.95
C LEU A 162 -7.76 22.63 0.79
N ARG A 163 -8.41 23.76 1.11
CA ARG A 163 -8.57 24.84 0.13
C ARG A 163 -7.23 25.55 -0.04
N ALA A 164 -7.02 26.15 -1.20
CA ALA A 164 -5.78 26.87 -1.50
C ALA A 164 -5.74 28.28 -0.88
N ASP A 165 -6.91 28.86 -0.56
CA ASP A 165 -7.06 30.20 0.03
C ASP A 165 -7.00 30.21 1.57
#